data_AF-B6GD19-F1
#
_entry.id   AF-B6GD19-F1
#
_cell.length_a   1.000
_cell.length_b   1.000
_cell.length_c   1.000
_cell.angle_alpha   90.00
_cell.angle_beta   90.00
_cell.angle_gamma   90.00
#
_symmetry.space_group_name_H-M   'P 1'
#
loop_
_entity.id
_entity.type
_entity.pdbx_description
1 polymer ?
#
loop_
_entity_poly.entity_id
_entity_poly.type
_entity_poly.pdbx_seq_one_letter_code
_entity_poly.pdbx_strand_id
1 'polypeptide(L)'
;GALLEDAEADALAYLDYPAEHRRRIRTNNVQERMNREIKRRSRVVQVFPSPESMLRLVGAVCAEQDEDWSSRRYISPESMLRLAEPAGPEPVESEASRRRGLMIVETAMELAGTGRRAA
;
A
#
# COMPACT_ATOMS: atom_id res chain seq x y z
N GLY A 1 -18.63 14.30 3.66
CA GLY A 1 -18.44 13.08 4.47
C GLY A 1 -17.10 13.21 5.13
N ALA A 2 -17.07 13.83 6.32
CA ALA A 2 -15.88 14.48 6.85
C ALA A 2 -14.64 13.58 6.89
N LEU A 3 -14.77 12.33 7.38
CA LEU A 3 -13.63 11.41 7.49
C LEU A 3 -12.89 11.15 6.15
N LEU A 4 -13.62 11.06 5.04
CA LEU A 4 -12.99 10.77 3.73
C LEU A 4 -12.39 12.03 3.09
N GLU A 5 -13.02 13.18 3.32
CA GLU A 5 -12.51 14.49 2.89
C GLU A 5 -11.24 14.85 3.68
N ASP A 6 -11.25 14.63 5.00
CA ASP A 6 -10.10 14.88 5.89
C ASP A 6 -8.92 13.95 5.57
N ALA A 7 -9.19 12.73 5.11
CA ALA A 7 -8.17 11.73 4.77
C ALA A 7 -7.69 11.83 3.32
N GLU A 8 -8.17 12.77 2.51
CA GLU A 8 -7.85 12.85 1.08
C GLU A 8 -6.34 12.91 0.83
N ALA A 9 -5.64 13.80 1.55
CA ALA A 9 -4.20 13.96 1.41
C ALA A 9 -3.45 12.66 1.72
N ASP A 10 -3.79 11.98 2.82
CA ASP A 10 -3.16 10.72 3.21
C ASP A 10 -3.49 9.59 2.23
N ALA A 11 -4.74 9.54 1.73
CA ALA A 11 -5.19 8.53 0.80
C ALA A 11 -4.55 8.68 -0.59
N LEU A 12 -4.19 9.90 -0.98
CA LEU A 12 -3.61 10.22 -2.29
C LEU A 12 -2.09 10.40 -2.27
N ALA A 13 -1.43 10.48 -1.11
CA ALA A 13 0.03 10.65 -0.97
C ALA A 13 0.86 9.63 -1.79
N TYR A 14 0.32 8.45 -2.07
CA TYR A 14 1.02 7.46 -2.90
C TYR A 14 1.23 7.94 -4.35
N LEU A 15 0.47 8.94 -4.84
CA LEU A 15 0.59 9.47 -6.20
C LEU A 15 1.89 10.24 -6.42
N ASP A 16 2.49 10.76 -5.36
CA ASP A 16 3.78 11.45 -5.38
C ASP A 16 4.93 10.50 -5.75
N TYR A 17 4.71 9.19 -5.59
CA TYR A 17 5.70 8.17 -5.93
C TYR A 17 5.67 7.82 -7.42
N PRO A 18 6.83 7.39 -8.00
CA PRO A 18 6.90 6.87 -9.35
C PRO A 18 5.79 5.85 -9.65
N ALA A 19 5.20 5.93 -10.84
CA ALA A 19 4.00 5.16 -11.21
C ALA A 19 4.19 3.64 -11.01
N GLU A 20 5.40 3.13 -11.22
CA GLU A 20 5.77 1.73 -11.00
C GLU A 20 5.64 1.25 -9.52
N HIS A 21 5.67 2.17 -8.55
CA HIS A 21 5.59 1.84 -7.12
C HIS A 21 4.18 2.03 -6.54
N ARG A 22 3.35 2.87 -7.16
CA ARG A 22 2.01 3.25 -6.66
C ARG A 22 1.13 2.08 -6.25
N ARG A 23 1.07 1.02 -7.07
CA ARG A 23 0.26 -0.17 -6.77
C ARG A 23 0.68 -0.87 -5.48
N ARG A 24 1.98 -0.89 -5.17
CA ARG A 24 2.50 -1.51 -3.95
C ARG A 24 2.15 -0.65 -2.73
N ILE A 25 2.36 0.66 -2.84
CA ILE A 25 2.15 1.64 -1.75
C ILE A 25 0.67 1.79 -1.40
N ARG A 26 -0.23 1.84 -2.39
CA ARG A 26 -1.68 2.01 -2.16
C ARG A 26 -2.35 0.82 -1.48
N THR A 27 -1.66 -0.31 -1.30
CA THR A 27 -2.25 -1.54 -0.76
C THR A 27 -1.58 -1.97 0.53
N ASN A 28 -2.31 -2.65 1.40
CA ASN A 28 -1.79 -3.21 2.64
C ASN A 28 -1.17 -4.62 2.46
N ASN A 29 -1.04 -5.12 1.23
CA ASN A 29 -0.62 -6.51 0.92
C ASN A 29 0.68 -6.92 1.62
N VAL A 30 1.63 -5.99 1.73
CA VAL A 30 2.90 -6.19 2.43
C VAL A 30 2.68 -6.44 3.92
N GLN A 31 1.89 -5.59 4.57
CA GLN A 31 1.56 -5.71 5.99
C GLN A 31 0.76 -6.98 6.25
N GLU A 32 -0.21 -7.31 5.40
CA GLU A 32 -1.00 -8.54 5.51
C GLU A 32 -0.15 -9.80 5.38
N ARG A 33 0.81 -9.82 4.45
CA ARG A 33 1.74 -10.93 4.28
C ARG A 33 2.62 -11.12 5.51
N MET A 34 3.22 -10.04 6.01
CA MET A 34 4.04 -10.07 7.23
C MET A 34 3.22 -10.52 8.45
N ASN A 35 2.03 -9.96 8.64
CA ASN A 35 1.15 -10.33 9.75
C ASN A 35 0.72 -11.80 9.68
N ARG A 36 0.44 -12.32 8.47
CA ARG A 36 0.13 -13.74 8.27
C ARG A 36 1.32 -14.62 8.64
N GLU A 37 2.54 -14.20 8.30
CA GLU A 37 3.76 -14.93 8.61
C GLU A 37 4.04 -14.99 10.12
N ILE A 38 3.95 -13.85 10.81
CA ILE A 38 4.08 -13.76 12.26
C ILE A 38 3.04 -14.65 12.95
N LYS A 39 1.77 -14.57 12.53
CA LYS A 39 0.69 -15.44 13.05
C LYS A 39 0.97 -16.91 12.83
N ARG A 40 1.48 -17.30 11.65
CA ARG A 40 1.80 -18.70 11.35
C ARG A 40 2.92 -19.24 12.25
N ARG A 41 4.02 -18.50 12.41
CA ARG A 41 5.17 -18.96 13.21
C ARG A 41 4.91 -18.92 14.71
N SER A 42 4.20 -17.90 15.20
CA SER A 42 3.81 -17.82 16.62
C SER A 42 2.84 -18.93 17.02
N ARG A 43 1.99 -19.42 16.11
CA ARG A 43 1.04 -20.51 16.39
C ARG A 43 1.71 -21.80 16.88
N VAL A 44 2.93 -22.09 16.43
CA VAL A 44 3.67 -23.30 16.84
C VAL A 44 4.24 -23.18 18.26
N VAL A 45 4.54 -21.95 18.70
CA VAL A 45 5.14 -21.70 20.02
C VAL A 45 4.12 -21.85 21.15
N GLN A 46 2.82 -21.65 20.87
CA GLN A 46 1.70 -21.67 21.82
C GLN A 46 1.80 -20.63 22.96
N VAL A 47 2.84 -20.69 23.78
CA VAL A 47 3.15 -19.75 24.87
C VAL A 47 4.64 -19.40 24.82
N PHE A 48 4.95 -18.10 24.77
CA PHE A 48 6.34 -17.66 24.77
C PHE A 48 6.92 -17.66 26.18
N PRO A 49 8.20 -18.09 26.36
CA PRO A 49 8.86 -18.11 27.66
C PRO A 49 9.23 -16.71 28.18
N SER A 50 9.29 -15.71 27.30
CA SER A 50 9.51 -14.30 27.65
C SER A 50 9.12 -13.36 26.50
N PRO A 51 8.94 -12.05 26.75
CA PRO A 51 8.74 -11.05 25.71
C PRO A 51 9.91 -11.00 24.70
N GLU A 52 11.15 -11.15 25.16
CA GLU A 52 12.34 -11.15 24.30
C GLU A 52 12.31 -12.33 23.32
N SER A 53 11.80 -13.49 23.76
CA SER A 53 11.60 -14.64 22.89
C SER A 53 10.62 -14.34 21.75
N MET A 54 9.54 -13.61 22.04
CA MET A 54 8.57 -13.18 21.04
C MET A 54 9.19 -12.18 20.07
N LEU A 55 9.90 -11.18 20.60
CA LEU A 55 10.59 -10.17 19.80
C LEU A 55 11.61 -10.79 18.85
N ARG A 56 12.35 -11.81 19.28
CA ARG A 56 13.27 -12.55 18.39
C ARG A 56 12.56 -13.22 17.22
N LEU A 57 11.40 -13.86 17.45
CA LEU A 57 10.64 -14.50 16.37
C LEU A 57 10.09 -13.47 15.38
N VAL A 58 9.50 -12.38 15.89
CA VAL A 58 9.00 -11.30 15.03
C VAL A 58 10.14 -10.64 14.26
N GLY A 59 11.25 -10.35 14.93
CA GLY A 59 12.46 -9.78 14.33
C GLY A 59 13.04 -10.68 13.23
N ALA A 60 13.06 -12.00 13.42
CA ALA A 60 13.49 -12.94 12.39
C ALA A 60 12.60 -12.88 11.14
N VAL A 61 11.28 -12.80 11.31
CA VAL A 61 10.34 -12.62 10.17
C VAL A 61 10.60 -11.30 9.46
N CYS A 62 10.83 -10.21 10.20
CA CYS A 62 11.15 -8.91 9.60
C CYS A 62 12.46 -8.95 8.80
N ALA A 63 13.52 -9.56 9.36
CA ALA A 63 14.81 -9.67 8.70
C ALA A 63 14.73 -10.50 7.40
N GLU A 64 14.05 -11.65 7.44
CA GLU A 64 13.82 -12.45 6.24
C GLU A 64 13.04 -11.68 5.17
N GLN A 65 12.03 -10.91 5.59
CA GLN A 65 11.20 -10.17 4.65
C GLN A 65 11.96 -8.98 4.02
N ASP A 66 12.82 -8.32 4.79
CA ASP A 66 13.73 -7.26 4.33
C ASP A 66 14.72 -7.78 3.27
N GLU A 67 15.35 -8.93 3.53
CA GLU A 67 16.26 -9.59 2.58
C GLU A 67 15.54 -9.96 1.27
N ASP A 68 14.32 -10.50 1.38
CA ASP A 68 13.45 -10.84 0.25
C ASP A 68 13.08 -9.61 -0.59
N TRP A 69 12.87 -8.45 0.03
CA TRP A 69 12.52 -7.21 -0.66
C TRP A 69 13.72 -6.55 -1.32
N SER A 70 14.84 -6.52 -0.60
CA SER A 70 16.10 -5.98 -1.07
C SER A 70 16.58 -6.74 -2.32
N SER A 71 16.57 -8.07 -2.27
CA SER A 71 16.95 -8.94 -3.40
C SER A 71 16.07 -8.75 -4.63
N ARG A 72 14.77 -8.48 -4.45
CA ARG A 72 13.81 -8.26 -5.54
C ARG A 72 13.72 -6.81 -6.02
N ARG A 73 14.51 -5.88 -5.43
CA ARG A 73 14.38 -4.43 -5.65
C ARG A 73 12.93 -3.97 -5.58
N TYR A 74 12.20 -4.42 -4.54
CA TYR A 74 10.75 -4.28 -4.42
C TYR A 74 10.29 -2.81 -4.55
N ILE A 75 11.07 -1.90 -3.99
CA ILE A 75 11.13 -0.48 -4.32
C ILE A 75 12.56 -0.21 -4.79
N SER A 76 12.74 0.30 -6.02
CA SER A 76 14.07 0.53 -6.59
C SER A 76 14.63 1.85 -6.05
N PRO A 77 15.81 1.85 -5.43
CA PRO A 77 16.47 3.09 -5.01
C PRO A 77 16.65 4.08 -6.16
N GLU A 78 17.00 3.58 -7.35
CA GLU A 78 17.22 4.38 -8.55
C GLU A 78 15.94 5.10 -8.99
N SER A 79 14.80 4.41 -8.98
CA SER A 79 13.50 5.02 -9.28
C SER A 79 13.12 6.08 -8.24
N MET A 80 13.42 5.82 -6.96
CA MET A 80 13.10 6.74 -5.86
C MET A 80 13.88 8.05 -5.94
N LEU A 81 15.03 8.11 -6.62
CA LEU A 81 15.75 9.35 -6.86
C LEU A 81 14.92 10.38 -7.65
N ARG A 82 13.94 9.95 -8.45
CA ARG A 82 13.01 10.85 -9.17
C ARG A 82 12.16 11.70 -8.23
N LEU A 83 12.04 11.33 -6.95
CA LEU A 83 11.34 12.16 -5.95
C LEU A 83 12.06 13.46 -5.62
N ALA A 84 13.37 13.54 -5.88
CA ALA A 84 14.14 14.76 -5.69
C ALA A 84 13.97 15.75 -6.85
N GLU A 85 13.42 15.30 -7.98
CA GLU A 85 13.08 16.18 -9.09
C GLU A 85 11.86 17.04 -8.70
N PRO A 86 11.85 18.33 -9.04
CA PRO A 86 10.69 19.16 -8.80
C PRO A 86 9.48 18.56 -9.52
N ALA A 87 8.34 18.53 -8.83
CA ALA A 87 7.09 18.13 -9.46
C ALA A 87 6.88 18.97 -10.73
N GLY A 88 6.47 18.30 -11.81
CA GLY A 88 6.05 18.99 -13.03
C GLY A 88 4.88 19.94 -12.72
N PRO A 89 4.59 20.89 -13.60
CA PRO A 89 3.42 21.76 -13.42
C PRO A 89 2.17 20.90 -13.24
N GLU A 90 1.36 21.24 -12.23
CA GLU A 90 0.08 20.58 -12.00
C GLU A 90 -0.72 20.56 -13.31
N PRO A 91 -1.24 19.40 -13.72
CA PRO A 91 -2.03 19.31 -14.94
C PRO A 91 -3.22 20.26 -14.85
N VAL A 92 -3.33 21.18 -15.80
CA VAL A 92 -4.51 22.05 -15.87
C VAL A 92 -5.74 21.18 -16.10
N GLU A 93 -6.74 21.29 -15.22
CA GLU A 93 -8.01 20.59 -15.40
C GLU A 93 -8.63 21.02 -16.72
N SER A 94 -8.83 20.07 -17.62
CA SER A 94 -9.55 20.28 -18.88
C SER A 94 -10.92 19.63 -18.80
N GLU A 95 -11.87 20.10 -19.60
CA GLU A 95 -13.20 19.47 -19.72
C GLU A 95 -13.09 17.98 -20.05
N ALA A 96 -12.12 17.60 -20.89
CA ALA A 96 -11.86 16.20 -21.23
C ALA A 96 -11.35 15.40 -20.01
N SER A 97 -10.46 15.98 -19.19
CA SER A 97 -9.97 15.35 -17.95
C SER A 97 -11.09 15.18 -16.92
N ARG A 98 -11.92 16.22 -16.74
CA ARG A 98 -13.09 16.20 -15.86
C ARG A 98 -14.08 15.12 -16.27
N ARG A 99 -14.42 15.06 -17.56
CA ARG A 99 -15.31 14.02 -18.11
C ARG A 99 -14.78 12.61 -17.90
N ARG A 100 -13.46 12.39 -18.09
CA ARG A 100 -12.83 11.09 -17.78
C ARG A 100 -12.91 10.76 -16.29
N GLY A 101 -12.64 11.73 -15.42
CA GLY A 101 -12.77 11.56 -13.97
C GLY A 101 -14.16 11.14 -13.55
N LEU A 102 -15.19 11.84 -14.04
CA LEU A 102 -16.60 11.52 -13.78
C LEU A 102 -16.97 10.11 -14.25
N MET A 103 -16.55 9.72 -15.47
CA MET A 103 -16.77 8.36 -15.99
C MET A 103 -16.13 7.28 -15.09
N ILE A 104 -14.91 7.53 -14.59
CA ILE A 104 -14.22 6.60 -13.69
C ILE A 104 -14.98 6.45 -12.37
N VAL A 105 -15.42 7.57 -11.78
CA VAL A 105 -16.21 7.57 -10.54
C VAL A 105 -17.52 6.83 -10.74
N GLU A 106 -18.26 7.14 -11.81
CA GLU A 106 -19.53 6.47 -12.14
C GLU A 106 -19.34 4.96 -12.29
N THR A 107 -18.37 4.54 -13.11
CA THR A 107 -18.05 3.12 -13.31
C THR A 107 -17.66 2.44 -11.99
N ALA A 108 -16.84 3.09 -11.16
CA ALA A 108 -16.43 2.54 -9.87
C ALA A 108 -17.61 2.38 -8.90
N MET A 109 -18.56 3.33 -8.90
CA MET A 109 -19.78 3.26 -8.09
C MET A 109 -20.71 2.14 -8.56
N GLU A 110 -20.83 1.92 -9.87
CA GLU A 110 -21.58 0.78 -10.43
C GLU A 110 -20.96 -0.57 -10.04
N LEU A 111 -19.62 -0.69 -10.12
CA LEU A 111 -18.89 -1.89 -9.69
C LEU A 111 -19.03 -2.14 -8.17
N ALA A 112 -19.00 -1.09 -7.35
CA ALA A 112 -19.21 -1.19 -5.92
C ALA A 112 -20.67 -1.55 -5.57
N GLY A 113 -21.64 -1.10 -6.37
CA GLY A 113 -23.06 -1.44 -6.25
C GLY A 113 -23.37 -2.90 -6.59
N THR A 114 -22.65 -3.47 -7.55
CA THR A 114 -22.85 -4.85 -8.02
C THR A 114 -22.19 -5.91 -7.12
N GLY A 115 -21.13 -5.56 -6.39
CA GLY A 115 -20.41 -6.46 -5.48
C GLY A 115 -21.14 -6.87 -4.18
N ARG A 116 -22.29 -6.25 -3.84
CA ARG A 116 -23.04 -6.56 -2.60
C ARG A 116 -24.00 -7.76 -2.69
N ARG A 117 -24.03 -8.50 -3.81
CA ARG A 117 -24.92 -9.68 -3.98
C ARG A 117 -24.20 -11.04 -3.97
N ALA A 118 -22.91 -11.10 -3.69
CA ALA A 118 -22.19 -12.37 -3.61
C ALA A 118 -21.09 -12.33 -2.54
N ALA A 119 -21.48 -12.41 -1.27
CA ALA A 119 -20.74 -13.01 -0.15
C ALA A 119 -21.61 -12.96 1.11
#